data_AF-A0A6I4W6P6-F1
#
_entry.id   AF-A0A6I4W6P6-F1
#
_cell.length_a   1.000
_cell.length_b   1.000
_cell.length_c   1.000
_cell.angle_alpha   90.00
_cell.angle_beta   90.00
_cell.angle_gamma   90.00
#
_symmetry.space_group_name_H-M   'P 1'
#
loop_
_entity.id
_entity.type
_entity.pdbx_description
1 polymer ?
#
loop_
_entity_poly.entity_id
_entity_poly.type
_entity_poly.pdbx_seq_one_letter_code
_entity_poly.pdbx_strand_id
1 'polypeptide(L)'
;MTAAALLAEARRWLGTRGRPNALTRAYASRNGADYLATAWCDIAVTEWARRSGDAAAVLPAGDRAYTVWHARDFQRAGRWHAGTTANVDAARPGDIVFFDWGASDSLDAIDHVGVVERVLGGGRVQTIEGNTADAVLRRVRSASVIAGYGRPAYPTASPWMVKTVKDLPLLKKGATGEHVQTLRGLLLARSHPEIRSVEGPFDETVRRAVVAVQKWGGVAADGEVGPQTWPVLLRVR
;
A
#
# COMPACT_ATOMS: atom_id res chain seq x y z
N MET A 1 5.08 5.58 1.14
CA MET A 1 4.94 4.47 0.20
C MET A 1 5.04 3.18 0.99
N THR A 2 3.95 2.43 1.07
CA THR A 2 3.79 1.23 1.92
C THR A 2 2.61 0.42 1.42
N ALA A 3 2.62 -0.90 1.58
CA ALA A 3 1.46 -1.76 1.31
C ALA A 3 0.13 -1.25 1.90
N ALA A 4 0.17 -0.60 3.07
CA ALA A 4 -1.00 -0.03 3.71
C ALA A 4 -1.66 1.10 2.90
N ALA A 5 -0.88 1.91 2.17
CA ALA A 5 -1.40 3.02 1.37
C ALA A 5 -2.10 2.50 0.10
N LEU A 6 -1.50 1.53 -0.60
CA LEU A 6 -2.16 0.82 -1.69
C LEU A 6 -3.51 0.22 -1.24
N LEU A 7 -3.52 -0.50 -0.12
CA LEU A 7 -4.73 -1.13 0.40
C LEU A 7 -5.78 -0.12 0.86
N ALA A 8 -5.36 0.98 1.51
CA ALA A 8 -6.27 2.05 1.86
C ALA A 8 -6.92 2.65 0.62
N GLU A 9 -6.14 2.89 -0.44
CA GLU A 9 -6.66 3.39 -1.71
C GLU A 9 -7.64 2.38 -2.33
N ALA A 10 -7.25 1.12 -2.50
CA ALA A 10 -8.13 0.08 -3.08
C ALA A 10 -9.48 -0.04 -2.36
N ARG A 11 -9.49 0.06 -1.02
CA ARG A 11 -10.71 0.02 -0.21
C ARG A 11 -11.68 1.17 -0.49
N ARG A 12 -11.19 2.36 -0.84
CA ARG A 12 -12.04 3.53 -1.15
C ARG A 12 -12.92 3.29 -2.37
N TRP A 13 -12.53 2.37 -3.23
CA TRP A 13 -13.22 2.07 -4.48
C TRP A 13 -14.22 0.94 -4.37
N LEU A 14 -14.31 0.23 -3.24
CA LEU A 14 -15.26 -0.86 -3.04
C LEU A 14 -16.69 -0.43 -3.37
N GLY A 15 -17.37 -1.23 -4.19
CA GLY A 15 -18.72 -0.93 -4.67
C GLY A 15 -18.78 -0.06 -5.92
N THR A 16 -17.67 0.49 -6.41
CA THR A 16 -17.62 1.14 -7.74
C THR A 16 -17.99 0.12 -8.81
N ARG A 17 -18.87 0.49 -9.75
CA ARG A 17 -19.39 -0.38 -10.82
C ARG A 17 -19.27 0.26 -12.19
N GLY A 18 -19.37 -0.56 -13.22
CA GLY A 18 -19.55 -0.11 -14.58
C GLY A 18 -18.26 0.37 -15.22
N ARG A 19 -18.30 0.48 -16.54
CA ARG A 19 -17.33 1.24 -17.32
C ARG A 19 -18.05 2.05 -18.41
N PRO A 20 -17.62 3.29 -18.71
CA PRO A 20 -16.48 3.97 -18.11
C PRO A 20 -16.77 4.45 -16.68
N ASN A 21 -15.77 4.31 -15.80
CA ASN A 21 -15.79 4.83 -14.42
C ASN A 21 -14.59 5.76 -14.19
N ALA A 22 -14.45 6.32 -13.00
CA ALA A 22 -13.37 7.27 -12.72
C ALA A 22 -11.96 6.67 -12.83
N LEU A 23 -11.79 5.35 -12.62
CA LEU A 23 -10.52 4.65 -12.81
C LEU A 23 -10.21 4.50 -14.31
N THR A 24 -11.18 4.00 -15.11
CA THR A 24 -10.97 3.81 -16.55
C THR A 24 -10.79 5.15 -17.29
N ARG A 25 -11.50 6.21 -16.87
CA ARG A 25 -11.30 7.56 -17.42
C ARG A 25 -9.92 8.13 -17.12
N ALA A 26 -9.44 7.97 -15.88
CA ALA A 26 -8.11 8.46 -15.50
C ALA A 26 -6.99 7.70 -16.23
N TYR A 27 -7.14 6.39 -16.39
CA TYR A 27 -6.20 5.59 -17.16
C TYR A 27 -6.23 5.96 -18.65
N ALA A 28 -7.43 6.06 -19.24
CA ALA A 28 -7.61 6.40 -20.65
C ALA A 28 -7.07 7.79 -21.00
N SER A 29 -7.14 8.77 -20.09
CA SER A 29 -6.59 10.11 -20.34
C SER A 29 -5.07 10.12 -20.53
N ARG A 30 -4.36 9.07 -20.10
CA ARG A 30 -2.91 8.91 -20.26
C ARG A 30 -2.51 7.89 -21.30
N ASN A 31 -3.37 6.89 -21.55
CA ASN A 31 -3.02 5.70 -22.33
C ASN A 31 -3.88 5.53 -23.60
N GLY A 32 -4.90 6.36 -23.83
CA GLY A 32 -5.76 6.32 -25.02
C GLY A 32 -7.22 6.00 -24.70
N ALA A 33 -8.14 6.47 -25.56
CA ALA A 33 -9.58 6.39 -25.34
C ALA A 33 -10.14 4.96 -25.33
N ASP A 34 -9.48 4.00 -25.99
CA ASP A 34 -9.91 2.60 -26.05
C ASP A 34 -10.00 1.95 -24.66
N TYR A 35 -9.22 2.44 -23.69
CA TYR A 35 -9.24 1.95 -22.31
C TYR A 35 -10.50 2.35 -21.52
N LEU A 36 -11.39 3.19 -22.08
CA LEU A 36 -12.66 3.55 -21.42
C LEU A 36 -13.60 2.35 -21.27
N ALA A 37 -13.56 1.40 -22.20
CA ALA A 37 -14.53 0.30 -22.32
C ALA A 37 -13.93 -1.11 -22.18
N THR A 38 -12.61 -1.23 -21.95
CA THR A 38 -11.93 -2.53 -21.82
C THR A 38 -12.09 -3.15 -20.42
N ALA A 39 -11.66 -4.40 -20.26
CA ALA A 39 -11.53 -5.03 -18.96
C ALA A 39 -10.57 -4.23 -18.07
N TRP A 40 -10.98 -3.91 -16.85
CA TRP A 40 -10.34 -2.88 -16.04
C TRP A 40 -9.81 -3.37 -14.69
N CYS A 41 -9.60 -4.68 -14.54
CA CYS A 41 -9.05 -5.27 -13.33
C CYS A 41 -7.65 -4.72 -13.02
N ASP A 42 -6.76 -4.73 -14.01
CA ASP A 42 -5.39 -4.24 -13.84
C ASP A 42 -5.30 -2.70 -13.94
N ILE A 43 -6.21 -2.08 -14.69
CA ILE A 43 -6.40 -0.62 -14.65
C ILE A 43 -6.69 -0.16 -13.23
N ALA A 44 -7.53 -0.89 -12.49
CA ALA A 44 -7.84 -0.56 -11.10
C ALA A 44 -6.58 -0.62 -10.22
N VAL A 45 -5.80 -1.69 -10.33
CA VAL A 45 -4.52 -1.85 -9.61
C VAL A 45 -3.54 -0.72 -9.95
N THR A 46 -3.41 -0.38 -11.24
CA THR A 46 -2.59 0.75 -11.70
C THR A 46 -3.03 2.06 -11.06
N GLU A 47 -4.32 2.38 -11.10
CA GLU A 47 -4.84 3.62 -10.53
C GLU A 47 -4.68 3.66 -9.00
N TRP A 48 -4.90 2.54 -8.30
CA TRP A 48 -4.66 2.48 -6.86
C TRP A 48 -3.19 2.69 -6.52
N ALA A 49 -2.28 2.10 -7.29
CA ALA A 49 -0.84 2.30 -7.11
C ALA A 49 -0.43 3.76 -7.35
N ARG A 50 -0.98 4.41 -8.38
CA ARG A 50 -0.71 5.83 -8.66
C ARG A 50 -1.24 6.76 -7.57
N ARG A 51 -2.48 6.56 -7.13
CA ARG A 51 -3.15 7.44 -6.15
C ARG A 51 -2.61 7.25 -4.74
N SER A 52 -2.15 6.05 -4.39
CA SER A 52 -1.42 5.80 -3.14
C SER A 52 0.02 6.32 -3.14
N GLY A 53 0.55 6.67 -4.32
CA GLY A 53 1.95 7.02 -4.51
C GLY A 53 2.89 5.82 -4.56
N ASP A 54 2.38 4.59 -4.60
CA ASP A 54 3.16 3.34 -4.63
C ASP A 54 3.48 2.83 -6.05
N ALA A 55 3.22 3.64 -7.08
CA ALA A 55 3.40 3.28 -8.50
C ALA A 55 4.79 2.67 -8.80
N ALA A 56 5.88 3.24 -8.29
CA ALA A 56 7.22 2.70 -8.55
C ALA A 56 7.43 1.28 -7.99
N ALA A 57 6.79 0.94 -6.87
CA ALA A 57 6.91 -0.36 -6.23
C ALA A 57 6.03 -1.42 -6.91
N VAL A 58 4.80 -1.02 -7.26
CA VAL A 58 3.74 -1.89 -7.79
C VAL A 58 3.85 -2.06 -9.30
N LEU A 59 4.23 -1.01 -10.02
CA LEU A 59 4.27 -0.93 -11.49
C LEU A 59 5.72 -0.75 -11.98
N PRO A 60 6.61 -1.74 -11.79
CA PRO A 60 8.05 -1.60 -12.05
C PRO A 60 8.41 -1.29 -13.51
N ALA A 61 7.47 -1.42 -14.45
CA ALA A 61 7.66 -1.04 -15.84
C ALA A 61 6.50 -0.20 -16.39
N GLY A 62 5.89 0.65 -15.55
CA GLY A 62 4.87 1.63 -15.92
C GLY A 62 3.42 1.12 -15.82
N ASP A 63 2.47 1.97 -16.22
CA ASP A 63 1.02 1.68 -16.17
C ASP A 63 0.70 0.31 -16.83
N ARG A 64 -0.25 -0.43 -16.24
CA ARG A 64 -0.68 -1.74 -16.72
C ARG A 64 -2.20 -1.85 -16.82
N ALA A 65 -2.64 -2.35 -17.98
CA ALA A 65 -4.01 -2.81 -18.20
C ALA A 65 -4.07 -4.31 -18.54
N TYR A 66 -2.94 -4.90 -18.94
CA TYR A 66 -2.84 -6.30 -19.32
C TYR A 66 -2.09 -7.11 -18.25
N THR A 67 -2.84 -8.02 -17.64
CA THR A 67 -2.46 -8.82 -16.47
C THR A 67 -1.20 -9.64 -16.69
N VAL A 68 -1.07 -10.30 -17.84
CA VAL A 68 0.10 -11.12 -18.20
C VAL A 68 1.38 -10.28 -18.20
N TRP A 69 1.33 -9.07 -18.74
CA TRP A 69 2.51 -8.19 -18.75
C TRP A 69 2.89 -7.73 -17.36
N HIS A 70 1.91 -7.41 -16.52
CA HIS A 70 2.16 -7.02 -15.13
C HIS A 70 2.78 -8.17 -14.31
N ALA A 71 2.26 -9.39 -14.46
CA ALA A 71 2.86 -10.58 -13.84
C ALA A 71 4.30 -10.82 -14.32
N ARG A 72 4.55 -10.71 -15.63
CA ARG A 72 5.89 -10.82 -16.23
C ARG A 72 6.85 -9.72 -15.74
N ASP A 73 6.36 -8.54 -15.37
CA ASP A 73 7.23 -7.52 -14.78
C ASP A 73 7.78 -7.96 -13.42
N PHE A 74 6.93 -8.56 -12.57
CA PHE A 74 7.37 -9.12 -11.30
C PHE A 74 8.31 -10.31 -11.50
N GLN A 75 8.06 -11.14 -12.52
CA GLN A 75 8.95 -12.23 -12.89
C GLN A 75 10.34 -11.70 -13.27
N ARG A 76 10.41 -10.71 -14.18
CA ARG A 76 11.67 -10.06 -14.58
C ARG A 76 12.39 -9.39 -13.41
N ALA A 77 11.64 -8.84 -12.46
CA ALA A 77 12.20 -8.23 -11.27
C ALA A 77 12.61 -9.23 -10.18
N GLY A 78 12.47 -10.55 -10.41
CA GLY A 78 12.79 -11.58 -9.41
C GLY A 78 11.87 -11.58 -8.19
N ARG A 79 10.65 -11.03 -8.33
CA ARG A 79 9.67 -10.83 -7.24
C ARG A 79 8.36 -11.57 -7.49
N TRP A 80 8.36 -12.53 -8.40
CA TRP A 80 7.25 -13.43 -8.66
C TRP A 80 7.30 -14.66 -7.76
N HIS A 81 6.14 -15.06 -7.28
CA HIS A 81 5.95 -16.28 -6.49
C HIS A 81 4.80 -17.09 -7.11
N ALA A 82 5.04 -18.37 -7.43
CA ALA A 82 4.02 -19.26 -7.99
C ALA A 82 2.87 -19.48 -7.01
N GLY A 83 1.66 -19.73 -7.50
CA GLY A 83 0.43 -19.83 -6.70
C GLY A 83 0.24 -21.09 -5.85
N THR A 84 1.31 -21.80 -5.51
CA THR A 84 1.24 -22.98 -4.63
C THR A 84 0.64 -22.62 -3.26
N THR A 85 -0.01 -23.58 -2.59
CA THR A 85 -0.56 -23.38 -1.22
C THR A 85 0.47 -22.77 -0.27
N ALA A 86 1.69 -23.28 -0.27
CA ALA A 86 2.76 -22.79 0.61
C ALA A 86 3.14 -21.32 0.31
N ASN A 87 3.23 -20.96 -0.98
CA ASN A 87 3.53 -19.58 -1.36
C ASN A 87 2.36 -18.65 -1.04
N VAL A 88 1.12 -19.07 -1.29
CA VAL A 88 -0.07 -18.27 -0.98
C VAL A 88 -0.20 -18.03 0.52
N ASP A 89 0.16 -19.01 1.35
CA ASP A 89 0.24 -18.83 2.81
C ASP A 89 1.38 -17.88 3.23
N ALA A 90 2.43 -17.75 2.41
CA ALA A 90 3.54 -16.81 2.60
C ALA A 90 3.31 -15.43 1.92
N ALA A 91 2.16 -15.23 1.29
CA ALA A 91 1.76 -13.93 0.74
C ALA A 91 1.64 -12.88 1.84
N ARG A 92 1.60 -11.60 1.46
CA ARG A 92 1.51 -10.46 2.37
C ARG A 92 0.42 -9.50 1.91
N PRO A 93 -0.26 -8.79 2.82
CA PRO A 93 -1.11 -7.68 2.44
C PRO A 93 -0.34 -6.70 1.55
N GLY A 94 -0.92 -6.36 0.39
CA GLY A 94 -0.30 -5.54 -0.65
C GLY A 94 0.39 -6.32 -1.78
N ASP A 95 0.58 -7.64 -1.67
CA ASP A 95 1.02 -8.44 -2.82
C ASP A 95 -0.05 -8.36 -3.94
N ILE A 96 0.41 -8.29 -5.20
CA ILE A 96 -0.46 -8.26 -6.38
C ILE A 96 -0.67 -9.71 -6.82
N VAL A 97 -1.88 -10.22 -6.69
CA VAL A 97 -2.21 -11.61 -6.97
C VAL A 97 -2.89 -11.74 -8.32
N PHE A 98 -2.46 -12.74 -9.09
CA PHE A 98 -2.91 -12.99 -10.45
C PHE A 98 -3.57 -14.36 -10.52
N PHE A 99 -4.64 -14.45 -11.30
CA PHE A 99 -5.49 -15.62 -11.37
C PHE A 99 -5.54 -16.19 -12.77
N ASP A 100 -5.52 -17.51 -12.84
CA ASP A 100 -5.73 -18.31 -14.03
C ASP A 100 -6.92 -19.23 -13.73
N TRP A 101 -8.06 -18.93 -14.35
CA TRP A 101 -9.30 -19.68 -14.12
C TRP A 101 -9.27 -21.05 -14.79
N GLY A 102 -8.39 -21.24 -15.77
CA GLY A 102 -8.10 -22.53 -16.39
C GLY A 102 -7.19 -23.43 -15.55
N ALA A 103 -6.63 -22.91 -14.44
CA ALA A 103 -5.75 -23.63 -13.52
C ALA A 103 -4.56 -24.33 -14.20
N SER A 104 -3.99 -23.69 -15.22
CA SER A 104 -2.79 -24.15 -15.92
C SER A 104 -1.48 -23.72 -15.24
N ASP A 105 -1.59 -22.78 -14.29
CA ASP A 105 -0.47 -22.10 -13.61
C ASP A 105 0.49 -21.36 -14.57
N SER A 106 0.04 -21.10 -15.81
CA SER A 106 0.80 -20.39 -16.81
C SER A 106 0.64 -18.87 -16.67
N LEU A 107 1.76 -18.14 -16.73
CA LEU A 107 1.75 -16.68 -16.80
C LEU A 107 0.96 -16.17 -18.02
N ASP A 108 0.90 -16.95 -19.09
CA ASP A 108 0.25 -16.55 -20.35
C ASP A 108 -1.26 -16.82 -20.34
N ALA A 109 -1.75 -17.55 -19.34
CA ALA A 109 -3.17 -17.86 -19.11
C ALA A 109 -3.80 -16.98 -18.03
N ILE A 110 -3.12 -15.91 -17.57
CA ILE A 110 -3.66 -15.05 -16.52
C ILE A 110 -4.86 -14.24 -17.01
N ASP A 111 -6.01 -14.49 -16.41
CA ASP A 111 -7.29 -13.85 -16.72
C ASP A 111 -7.55 -12.59 -15.88
N HIS A 112 -7.05 -12.56 -14.65
CA HIS A 112 -7.47 -11.57 -13.66
C HIS A 112 -6.38 -11.21 -12.66
N VAL A 113 -6.58 -10.09 -11.96
CA VAL A 113 -5.64 -9.57 -10.98
C VAL A 113 -6.39 -8.89 -9.83
N GLY A 114 -5.81 -8.93 -8.64
CA GLY A 114 -6.27 -8.20 -7.47
C GLY A 114 -5.12 -7.87 -6.52
N VAL A 115 -5.45 -7.18 -5.43
CA VAL A 115 -4.51 -6.92 -4.34
C VAL A 115 -4.87 -7.80 -3.15
N VAL A 116 -3.89 -8.52 -2.59
CA VAL A 116 -4.07 -9.31 -1.36
C VAL A 116 -4.34 -8.35 -0.21
N GLU A 117 -5.51 -8.45 0.40
CA GLU A 117 -5.88 -7.67 1.58
C GLU A 117 -5.53 -8.41 2.87
N ARG A 118 -5.68 -9.75 2.88
CA ARG A 118 -5.41 -10.60 4.05
C ARG A 118 -5.12 -12.04 3.63
N VAL A 119 -4.16 -12.68 4.28
CA VAL A 119 -3.95 -14.14 4.19
C VAL A 119 -4.84 -14.84 5.21
N LEU A 120 -5.54 -15.88 4.77
CA LEU A 120 -6.51 -16.64 5.58
C LEU A 120 -5.98 -18.02 5.99
N GLY A 121 -4.86 -18.47 5.41
CA GLY A 121 -4.28 -19.79 5.64
C GLY A 121 -4.92 -20.88 4.80
N GLY A 122 -4.19 -21.98 4.61
CA GLY A 122 -4.62 -23.12 3.80
C GLY A 122 -4.66 -22.78 2.31
N GLY A 123 -3.74 -21.92 1.85
CA GLY A 123 -3.68 -21.46 0.47
C GLY A 123 -4.82 -20.52 0.10
N ARG A 124 -5.41 -19.79 1.06
CA ARG A 124 -6.51 -18.85 0.80
C ARG A 124 -6.14 -17.43 1.17
N VAL A 125 -6.57 -16.50 0.33
CA VAL A 125 -6.41 -15.05 0.53
C VAL A 125 -7.74 -14.34 0.32
N GLN A 126 -7.97 -13.29 1.11
CA GLN A 126 -8.95 -12.26 0.81
C GLN A 126 -8.29 -11.17 -0.03
N THR A 127 -8.98 -10.72 -1.07
CA THR A 127 -8.46 -9.78 -2.08
C THR A 127 -9.44 -8.62 -2.29
N ILE A 128 -8.93 -7.51 -2.83
CA ILE A 128 -9.73 -6.45 -3.44
C ILE A 128 -9.44 -6.49 -4.94
N GLU A 129 -10.50 -6.65 -5.74
CA GLU A 129 -10.42 -6.90 -7.18
C GLU A 129 -11.31 -5.90 -7.92
N GLY A 130 -10.76 -5.19 -8.91
CA GLY A 130 -11.53 -4.38 -9.85
C GLY A 130 -12.10 -5.24 -10.97
N ASN A 131 -13.19 -4.79 -11.60
CA ASN A 131 -13.84 -5.51 -12.71
C ASN A 131 -14.28 -6.95 -12.39
N THR A 132 -14.46 -7.30 -11.10
CA THR A 132 -15.12 -8.56 -10.74
C THR A 132 -16.62 -8.33 -10.71
N ALA A 133 -17.35 -9.01 -11.60
CA ALA A 133 -18.76 -8.70 -11.90
C ALA A 133 -18.96 -7.22 -12.28
N ASP A 134 -18.02 -6.67 -13.07
CA ASP A 134 -17.93 -5.26 -13.47
C ASP A 134 -17.99 -4.28 -12.28
N ALA A 135 -17.37 -4.66 -11.17
CA ALA A 135 -17.32 -3.89 -9.93
C ALA A 135 -15.98 -4.05 -9.18
N VAL A 136 -15.69 -3.14 -8.26
CA VAL A 136 -14.65 -3.34 -7.24
C VAL A 136 -15.25 -4.09 -6.06
N LEU A 137 -14.78 -5.30 -5.80
CA LEU A 137 -15.35 -6.15 -4.75
C LEU A 137 -14.24 -6.85 -3.95
N ARG A 138 -14.61 -7.24 -2.72
CA ARG A 138 -13.84 -8.23 -1.97
C ARG A 138 -14.15 -9.63 -2.46
N ARG A 139 -13.12 -10.46 -2.55
CA ARG A 139 -13.23 -11.89 -2.86
C ARG A 139 -12.33 -12.70 -1.94
N VAL A 140 -12.68 -13.97 -1.80
CA VAL A 140 -11.79 -14.98 -1.22
C VAL A 140 -11.41 -15.91 -2.36
N ARG A 141 -10.11 -16.12 -2.52
CA ARG A 141 -9.53 -16.93 -3.59
C ARG A 141 -8.63 -18.00 -3.00
N SER A 142 -8.60 -19.14 -3.67
CA SER A 142 -7.81 -20.33 -3.29
C SER A 142 -6.62 -20.45 -4.22
N ALA A 143 -5.53 -21.05 -3.72
CA ALA A 143 -4.34 -21.44 -4.48
C ALA A 143 -4.68 -22.19 -5.77
N SER A 144 -5.78 -22.96 -5.78
CA SER A 144 -6.27 -23.71 -6.94
C SER A 144 -6.65 -22.87 -8.17
N VAL A 145 -6.73 -21.55 -8.05
CA VAL A 145 -7.01 -20.62 -9.16
C VAL A 145 -6.05 -19.43 -9.20
N ILE A 146 -5.00 -19.47 -8.38
CA ILE A 146 -3.99 -18.42 -8.32
C ILE A 146 -2.82 -18.91 -9.18
N ALA A 147 -2.51 -18.22 -10.27
CA ALA A 147 -1.30 -18.50 -11.05
C ALA A 147 -0.05 -18.12 -10.24
N GLY A 148 -0.15 -17.02 -9.49
CA GLY A 148 0.89 -16.56 -8.59
C GLY A 148 0.66 -15.13 -8.13
N TYR A 149 1.66 -14.56 -7.47
CA TYR A 149 1.63 -13.18 -7.04
C TYR A 149 2.99 -12.51 -7.22
N GLY A 150 2.93 -11.22 -7.53
CA GLY A 150 4.07 -10.32 -7.51
C GLY A 150 4.15 -9.61 -6.16
N ARG A 151 5.36 -9.52 -5.60
CA ARG A 151 5.62 -8.75 -4.38
C ARG A 151 6.16 -7.35 -4.72
N PRO A 152 5.38 -6.27 -4.51
CA PRO A 152 5.89 -4.92 -4.71
C PRO A 152 7.09 -4.62 -3.80
N ALA A 153 8.05 -3.89 -4.33
CA ALA A 153 9.24 -3.43 -3.61
C ALA A 153 8.87 -2.17 -2.82
N TYR A 154 7.90 -2.29 -1.92
CA TYR A 154 7.51 -1.19 -1.06
C TYR A 154 8.74 -0.71 -0.29
N PRO A 155 8.96 0.61 -0.17
CA PRO A 155 10.00 1.13 0.67
C PRO A 155 9.81 0.62 2.10
N THR A 156 10.68 -0.30 2.51
CA THR A 156 10.78 -0.71 3.90
C THR A 156 11.43 0.44 4.66
N ALA A 157 10.97 0.70 5.89
CA ALA A 157 11.81 1.43 6.83
C ALA A 157 13.18 0.72 6.88
N SER A 158 14.27 1.48 6.73
CA SER A 158 15.61 0.91 6.69
C SER A 158 15.85 0.01 7.92
N PRO A 159 16.56 -1.14 7.82
CA PRO A 159 16.83 -2.01 8.96
C PRO A 159 17.42 -1.27 10.17
N TRP A 160 18.25 -0.24 9.93
CA TRP A 160 18.76 0.62 10.99
C TRP A 160 17.66 1.49 11.61
N MET A 161 16.75 2.06 10.82
CA MET A 161 15.59 2.81 11.35
C MET A 161 14.69 1.89 12.20
N VAL A 162 14.45 0.65 11.77
CA VAL A 162 13.61 -0.29 12.54
C VAL A 162 14.27 -0.67 13.86
N LYS A 163 15.60 -0.88 13.86
CA LYS A 163 16.37 -1.12 15.09
C LYS A 163 16.34 0.10 16.00
N THR A 164 16.72 1.26 15.50
CA THR A 164 16.78 2.52 16.26
C THR A 164 15.41 2.92 16.80
N VAL A 165 14.32 2.76 16.03
CA VAL A 165 12.97 3.11 16.48
C VAL A 165 12.46 2.19 17.59
N LYS A 166 12.87 0.92 17.64
CA LYS A 166 12.52 0.03 18.77
C LYS A 166 13.12 0.50 20.08
N ASP A 167 14.27 1.19 20.01
CA ASP A 167 15.00 1.68 21.17
C ASP A 167 14.60 3.12 21.56
N LEU A 168 13.78 3.81 20.74
CA LEU A 168 13.31 5.17 21.04
C LEU A 168 12.20 5.17 22.12
N PRO A 169 12.18 6.17 23.00
CA PRO A 169 11.23 6.20 24.12
C PRO A 169 9.80 6.44 23.65
N LEU A 170 8.85 5.98 24.47
CA LEU A 170 7.47 6.42 24.39
C LEU A 170 7.37 7.84 24.96
N LEU A 171 7.03 8.82 24.13
CA LEU A 171 6.78 10.19 24.58
C LEU A 171 5.28 10.48 24.62
N LYS A 172 4.85 11.12 25.71
CA LYS A 172 3.47 11.55 25.92
C LYS A 172 3.43 12.97 26.48
N LYS A 173 2.25 13.58 26.47
CA LYS A 173 2.03 14.91 27.04
C LYS A 173 2.59 15.00 28.46
N GLY A 174 3.33 16.08 28.75
CA GLY A 174 4.04 16.30 30.01
C GLY A 174 5.50 15.81 30.02
N ALA A 175 5.93 15.02 29.03
CA ALA A 175 7.33 14.65 28.90
C ALA A 175 8.24 15.88 28.66
N THR A 176 9.50 15.78 29.09
CA THR A 176 10.55 16.79 28.91
C THR A 176 11.88 16.12 28.53
N GLY A 177 12.90 16.92 28.21
CA GLY A 177 14.25 16.43 27.92
C GLY A 177 14.57 16.29 26.43
N GLU A 178 15.75 15.74 26.14
CA GLU A 178 16.37 15.71 24.80
C GLU A 178 15.49 15.03 23.74
N HIS A 179 14.78 13.97 24.11
CA HIS A 179 13.86 13.29 23.19
C HIS A 179 12.66 14.15 22.80
N VAL A 180 12.18 15.01 23.72
CA VAL A 180 11.12 15.98 23.41
C VAL A 180 11.65 17.11 22.55
N GLN A 181 12.89 17.57 22.78
CA GLN A 181 13.53 18.54 21.89
C GLN A 181 13.68 18.00 20.47
N THR A 182 14.11 16.74 20.35
CA THR A 182 14.18 16.01 19.07
C THR A 182 12.81 15.94 18.40
N LEU A 183 11.76 15.56 19.14
CA LEU A 183 10.39 15.54 18.64
C LEU A 183 9.97 16.92 18.11
N ARG A 184 10.21 17.98 18.87
CA ARG A 184 9.83 19.36 18.49
C ARG A 184 10.57 19.81 17.23
N GLY A 185 11.87 19.49 17.11
CA GLY A 185 12.65 19.72 15.89
C GLY A 185 12.11 18.96 14.68
N LEU A 186 11.72 17.69 14.85
CA LEU A 186 11.10 16.90 13.78
C LEU A 186 9.74 17.45 13.36
N LEU A 187 8.92 17.92 14.30
CA LEU A 187 7.64 18.55 13.98
C LEU A 187 7.84 19.86 13.20
N LEU A 188 8.80 20.69 13.61
CA LEU A 188 9.21 21.90 12.89
C LEU A 188 9.62 21.60 11.44
N ALA A 189 10.47 20.60 11.24
CA ALA A 189 10.89 20.14 9.91
C ALA A 189 9.73 19.62 9.06
N ARG A 190 8.60 19.25 9.69
CA ARG A 190 7.38 18.75 9.03
C ARG A 190 6.29 19.79 8.89
N SER A 191 6.67 21.07 8.79
CA SER A 191 5.75 22.18 8.54
C SER A 191 4.69 22.36 9.65
N HIS A 192 5.08 22.16 10.90
CA HIS A 192 4.31 22.55 12.09
C HIS A 192 4.88 23.85 12.71
N PRO A 193 4.63 25.02 12.11
CA PRO A 193 5.16 26.31 12.58
C PRO A 193 4.60 26.74 13.95
N GLU A 194 3.51 26.11 14.40
CA GLU A 194 2.99 26.29 15.77
C GLU A 194 3.99 25.83 16.84
N ILE A 195 4.95 24.97 16.49
CA ILE A 195 6.05 24.55 17.35
C ILE A 195 7.15 25.61 17.27
N ARG A 196 7.03 26.68 18.06
CA ARG A 196 7.90 27.87 17.93
C ARG A 196 9.35 27.69 18.39
N SER A 197 9.66 26.59 19.06
CA SER A 197 10.99 26.31 19.59
C SER A 197 11.21 24.81 19.71
N VAL A 198 12.44 24.37 19.48
CA VAL A 198 12.90 23.01 19.81
C VAL A 198 12.92 22.79 21.33
N GLU A 199 13.03 23.87 22.11
CA GLU A 199 12.96 23.81 23.56
C GLU A 199 11.52 23.77 24.07
N GLY A 200 11.32 23.11 25.21
CA GLY A 200 10.06 23.09 25.95
C GLY A 200 9.45 21.70 26.11
N PRO A 201 8.38 21.60 26.92
CA PRO A 201 7.75 20.32 27.23
C PRO A 201 6.94 19.78 26.05
N PHE A 202 6.55 18.52 26.14
CA PHE A 202 5.50 17.94 25.31
C PHE A 202 4.14 18.50 25.80
N ASP A 203 3.81 19.71 25.38
CA ASP A 203 2.57 20.39 25.72
C ASP A 203 1.39 19.98 24.80
N GLU A 204 0.23 20.64 24.98
CA GLU A 204 -0.96 20.38 24.16
C GLU A 204 -0.76 20.76 22.68
N THR A 205 0.09 21.76 22.39
CA THR A 205 0.42 22.16 21.02
C THR A 205 1.23 21.07 20.34
N VAL A 206 2.26 20.53 21.02
CA VAL A 206 3.05 19.38 20.55
C VAL A 206 2.15 18.18 20.31
N ARG A 207 1.23 17.87 21.23
CA ARG A 207 0.28 16.75 21.08
C ARG A 207 -0.59 16.88 19.84
N ARG A 208 -1.11 18.07 19.56
CA ARG A 208 -1.93 18.31 18.36
C ARG A 208 -1.12 18.15 17.08
N ALA A 209 0.11 18.63 17.05
CA ALA A 209 1.02 18.44 15.93
C ALA A 209 1.36 16.95 15.72
N VAL A 210 1.60 16.19 16.79
CA VAL A 210 1.78 14.73 16.74
C VAL A 210 0.55 14.05 16.14
N VAL A 211 -0.67 14.39 16.59
CA VAL A 211 -1.92 13.84 16.02
C VAL A 211 -2.04 14.14 14.53
N ALA A 212 -1.66 15.35 14.09
CA ALA A 212 -1.67 15.71 12.68
C ALA A 212 -0.67 14.86 11.87
N VAL A 213 0.55 14.67 12.39
CA VAL A 213 1.56 13.78 11.78
C VAL A 213 1.05 12.33 11.73
N GLN A 214 0.42 11.82 12.79
CA GLN A 214 -0.12 10.46 12.84
C GLN A 214 -1.23 10.25 11.81
N LYS A 215 -2.17 11.20 11.70
CA LYS A 215 -3.22 11.20 10.67
C LYS A 215 -2.63 11.21 9.26
N TRP A 216 -1.64 12.07 9.03
CA TRP A 216 -0.92 12.11 7.76
C TRP A 216 -0.18 10.80 7.46
N GLY A 217 0.42 10.20 8.48
CA GLY A 217 1.17 8.94 8.39
C GLY A 217 0.30 7.69 8.27
N GLY A 218 -1.02 7.81 8.47
CA GLY A 218 -1.95 6.69 8.47
C GLY A 218 -1.77 5.73 9.65
N VAL A 219 -1.30 6.23 10.80
CA VAL A 219 -1.15 5.47 12.04
C VAL A 219 -2.19 5.91 13.08
N ALA A 220 -2.32 5.19 14.19
CA ALA A 220 -3.21 5.57 15.29
C ALA A 220 -2.95 7.02 15.73
N ALA A 221 -4.01 7.82 15.83
CA ALA A 221 -3.94 9.25 16.09
C ALA A 221 -4.17 9.57 17.58
N ASP A 222 -3.43 8.89 18.46
CA ASP A 222 -3.55 8.96 19.93
C ASP A 222 -2.81 10.16 20.54
N GLY A 223 -1.94 10.82 19.79
CA GLY A 223 -1.12 11.92 20.26
C GLY A 223 0.08 11.50 21.11
N GLU A 224 0.43 10.22 21.11
CA GLU A 224 1.64 9.67 21.73
C GLU A 224 2.69 9.33 20.67
N VAL A 225 3.98 9.45 21.02
CA VAL A 225 5.07 9.13 20.08
C VAL A 225 5.72 7.83 20.50
N GLY A 226 5.31 6.75 19.84
CA GLY A 226 5.85 5.41 20.03
C GLY A 226 6.37 4.78 18.73
N PRO A 227 6.60 3.45 18.71
CA PRO A 227 7.20 2.73 17.58
C PRO A 227 6.48 2.89 16.24
N GLN A 228 5.19 3.24 16.25
CA GLN A 228 4.42 3.51 15.04
C GLN A 228 4.56 4.96 14.56
N THR A 229 4.83 5.91 15.46
CA THR A 229 4.89 7.35 15.17
C THR A 229 6.30 7.81 14.81
N TRP A 230 7.33 7.28 15.48
CA TRP A 230 8.73 7.61 15.18
C TRP A 230 9.11 7.42 13.70
N PRO A 231 8.73 6.32 13.00
CA PRO A 231 9.02 6.18 11.57
C PRO A 231 8.32 7.23 10.71
N VAL A 232 7.17 7.75 11.14
CA VAL A 232 6.45 8.81 10.39
C VAL A 232 7.19 10.14 10.54
N LEU A 233 7.69 10.44 11.75
CA LEU A 233 8.47 11.64 12.03
C LEU A 233 9.83 11.63 11.32
N LEU A 234 10.52 10.49 11.30
CA LEU A 234 11.88 10.33 10.77
C LEU A 234 11.96 10.15 9.25
N ARG A 235 10.82 10.08 8.54
CA ARG A 235 10.81 10.02 7.07
C ARG A 235 11.33 11.34 6.50
N VAL A 236 12.52 11.30 5.93
CA VAL A 236 13.06 12.37 5.07
C VAL A 236 12.47 12.19 3.66
N ARG A 237 12.01 13.28 3.06
CA ARG A 237 11.67 13.37 1.64
C ARG A 237 12.53 14.43 1.00
#